data_AF-A0AAW0Y1U3-F1
#
_entry.id   AF-A0AAW0Y1U3-F1
#
_cell.length_a   1.000
_cell.length_b   1.000
_cell.length_c   1.000
_cell.angle_alpha   90.00
_cell.angle_beta   90.00
_cell.angle_gamma   90.00
#
_symmetry.space_group_name_H-M   'P 1'
#
loop_
_entity.id
_entity.type
_entity.pdbx_description
1 polymer ?
#
loop_
_entity_poly.entity_id
_entity_poly.type
_entity_poly.pdbx_seq_one_letter_code
_entity_poly.pdbx_strand_id
1 'polypeptide(L)'
;VLGAADGSTNKRVHNVTFFTECVDPVAGNIEVEVTNHSAVVNWTDPGNHERCGILYQVQLIPGTSKKIIQNEIILRPPFDLQNLKPDTQYNVTVIARKNGTEELFVISNVFSTLPN
;
A
#
# COMPACT_ATOMS: atom_id res chain seq x y z
N VAL A 1 -55.49 44.51 6.79
CA VAL A 1 -55.10 43.12 6.48
C VAL A 1 -53.71 43.16 5.88
N LEU A 2 -52.69 42.81 6.66
CA LEU A 2 -51.28 42.81 6.25
C LEU A 2 -50.76 41.37 6.27
N GLY A 3 -50.17 40.96 5.14
CA GLY A 3 -49.08 39.99 5.06
C GLY A 3 -49.39 38.52 5.37
N ALA A 4 -49.74 37.73 4.35
CA ALA A 4 -49.44 36.30 4.35
C ALA A 4 -48.04 36.13 3.76
N ALA A 5 -47.04 35.94 4.62
CA ALA A 5 -45.69 35.55 4.22
C ALA A 5 -45.65 34.03 3.98
N ASP A 6 -45.08 33.69 2.83
CA ASP A 6 -44.83 32.36 2.30
C ASP A 6 -44.04 31.48 3.28
N GLY A 7 -44.66 30.36 3.66
CA GLY A 7 -44.11 29.37 4.59
C GLY A 7 -43.61 28.11 3.88
N SER A 8 -42.80 28.27 2.82
CA SER A 8 -42.13 27.13 2.21
C SER A 8 -41.06 26.57 3.17
N THR A 9 -41.40 25.51 3.88
CA THR A 9 -40.47 24.76 4.72
C THR A 9 -39.62 23.87 3.82
N ASN A 10 -38.45 24.37 3.41
CA ASN A 10 -37.41 23.53 2.81
C ASN A 10 -36.96 22.50 3.84
N LYS A 11 -37.43 21.26 3.67
CA LYS A 11 -37.10 20.12 4.51
C LYS A 11 -35.59 19.83 4.45
N ARG A 12 -34.96 20.06 5.60
CA ARG A 12 -33.77 19.40 6.15
C ARG A 12 -32.83 18.77 5.11
N VAL A 13 -31.73 19.45 4.82
CA VAL A 13 -30.54 18.83 4.22
C VAL A 13 -30.17 17.63 5.09
N HIS A 14 -30.37 16.41 4.58
CA HIS A 14 -29.70 15.25 5.15
C HIS A 14 -28.23 15.39 4.78
N ASN A 15 -27.36 15.53 5.77
CA ASN A 15 -25.95 15.30 5.55
C ASN A 15 -25.80 13.85 5.08
N VAL A 16 -25.65 13.65 3.77
CA VAL A 16 -25.30 12.36 3.20
C VAL A 16 -23.80 12.20 3.43
N THR A 17 -23.43 11.48 4.48
CA THR A 17 -22.05 11.05 4.67
C THR A 17 -21.81 9.90 3.70
N PHE A 18 -21.11 10.17 2.60
CA PHE A 18 -20.60 9.13 1.72
C PHE A 18 -19.44 8.42 2.44
N PHE A 19 -19.74 7.29 3.07
CA PHE A 19 -18.70 6.37 3.50
C PHE A 19 -18.23 5.60 2.26
N THR A 20 -17.03 5.92 1.77
CA THR A 20 -16.29 4.96 0.94
C THR A 20 -16.08 3.73 1.81
N GLU A 21 -16.78 2.65 1.50
CA GLU A 21 -16.57 1.37 2.17
C GLU A 21 -15.13 0.91 1.93
N CYS A 22 -14.53 0.34 2.96
CA CYS A 22 -13.21 -0.26 2.86
C CYS A 22 -13.33 -1.55 2.07
N VAL A 23 -13.02 -1.48 0.78
CA VAL A 23 -12.92 -2.67 -0.07
C VAL A 23 -11.59 -3.36 0.25
N ASP A 24 -11.64 -4.65 0.53
CA ASP A 24 -10.41 -5.40 0.74
C ASP A 24 -9.58 -5.39 -0.54
N PRO A 25 -8.28 -5.12 -0.43
CA PRO A 25 -7.48 -4.85 -1.59
C PRO A 25 -7.14 -6.12 -2.35
N VAL A 26 -7.23 -6.05 -3.67
CA VAL A 26 -6.85 -7.17 -4.53
C VAL A 26 -5.34 -7.16 -4.72
N ALA A 27 -4.72 -8.34 -4.68
CA ALA A 27 -3.31 -8.51 -5.01
C ALA A 27 -3.01 -7.97 -6.42
N GLY A 28 -2.19 -6.93 -6.50
CA GLY A 28 -1.72 -6.35 -7.75
C GLY A 28 -0.41 -6.96 -8.26
N ASN A 29 0.12 -6.40 -9.34
CA ASN A 29 1.47 -6.68 -9.78
C ASN A 29 2.50 -5.89 -8.96
N ILE A 30 3.72 -6.39 -8.93
CA ILE A 30 4.88 -5.77 -8.34
C ILE A 30 5.88 -5.47 -9.44
N GLU A 31 6.38 -4.25 -9.47
CA GLU A 31 7.37 -3.74 -10.41
C GLU A 31 8.61 -3.36 -9.62
N VAL A 32 9.78 -3.75 -10.13
CA VAL A 32 11.05 -3.48 -9.46
C VAL A 32 12.01 -2.83 -10.44
N GLU A 33 12.39 -1.60 -10.13
CA GLU A 33 13.47 -0.89 -10.83
C GLU A 33 14.77 -1.09 -10.06
N VAL A 34 15.83 -1.56 -10.73
CA VAL A 34 17.02 -2.08 -10.05
C VAL A 34 18.29 -1.38 -10.50
N THR A 35 19.18 -1.10 -9.55
CA THR A 35 20.56 -0.65 -9.78
C THR A 35 21.56 -1.68 -9.23
N ASN A 36 22.85 -1.35 -9.17
CA ASN A 36 23.85 -2.22 -8.54
C ASN A 36 23.77 -2.24 -7.00
N HIS A 37 23.22 -1.19 -6.36
CA HIS A 37 23.17 -1.08 -4.88
C HIS A 37 21.79 -0.74 -4.32
N SER A 38 20.78 -0.57 -5.17
CA SER A 38 19.43 -0.22 -4.76
C SER A 38 18.37 -0.84 -5.65
N ALA A 39 17.13 -0.85 -5.15
CA ALA A 39 15.97 -1.16 -5.95
C ALA A 39 14.77 -0.34 -5.47
N VAL A 40 13.92 0.11 -6.39
CA VAL A 40 12.64 0.75 -6.09
C VAL A 40 11.55 -0.27 -6.34
N VAL A 41 10.76 -0.56 -5.31
CA VAL A 41 9.70 -1.56 -5.35
C VAL A 41 8.36 -0.84 -5.40
N ASN A 42 7.62 -1.03 -6.48
CA ASN A 42 6.30 -0.45 -6.68
C ASN A 42 5.25 -1.55 -6.82
N TRP A 43 4.02 -1.31 -6.34
CA TRP A 43 2.91 -2.25 -6.49
C TRP A 43 1.59 -1.50 -6.65
N THR A 44 0.56 -2.19 -7.14
CA THR A 44 -0.78 -1.61 -7.24
C THR A 44 -1.34 -1.32 -5.85
N ASP A 45 -1.53 -0.03 -5.57
CA ASP A 45 -2.23 0.46 -4.39
C ASP A 45 -3.77 0.42 -4.66
N PRO A 46 -4.55 -0.31 -3.84
CA PRO A 46 -6.00 -0.47 -3.92
C PRO A 46 -6.79 0.79 -3.52
N GLY A 47 -6.13 1.78 -2.91
CA GLY A 47 -6.72 2.99 -2.35
C GLY A 47 -7.26 2.83 -0.93
N ASN A 48 -7.50 3.97 -0.27
CA ASN A 48 -8.18 4.12 1.04
C ASN A 48 -7.41 3.66 2.31
N HIS A 49 -6.08 3.56 2.26
CA HIS A 49 -5.22 3.12 3.37
C HIS A 49 -5.51 3.71 4.75
N GLU A 50 -5.49 5.04 4.87
CA GLU A 50 -5.55 5.72 6.17
C GLU A 50 -6.92 5.57 6.85
N ARG A 51 -8.00 5.54 6.05
CA ARG A 51 -9.36 5.30 6.56
C ARG A 51 -9.58 3.83 6.91
N CYS A 52 -8.98 2.92 6.15
CA CYS A 52 -9.20 1.49 6.27
C CYS A 52 -8.16 0.76 7.14
N GLY A 53 -7.19 1.51 7.69
CA GLY A 53 -6.13 0.97 8.52
C GLY A 53 -5.20 0.01 7.76
N ILE A 54 -5.09 0.13 6.43
CA ILE A 54 -4.27 -0.78 5.62
C ILE A 54 -2.82 -0.30 5.63
N LEU A 55 -1.92 -1.19 6.03
CA LEU A 55 -0.47 -0.99 6.09
C LEU A 55 0.22 -2.04 5.23
N TYR A 56 1.39 -1.72 4.69
CA TYR A 56 2.23 -2.65 3.94
C TYR A 56 3.48 -2.99 4.71
N GLN A 57 3.74 -4.28 4.90
CA GLN A 57 5.04 -4.75 5.37
C GLN A 57 5.86 -5.24 4.18
N VAL A 58 7.03 -4.63 3.99
CA VAL A 58 7.99 -5.01 2.94
C VAL A 58 9.13 -5.79 3.57
N GLN A 59 9.31 -7.03 3.11
CA GLN A 59 10.38 -7.93 3.56
C GLN A 59 11.35 -8.20 2.42
N LEU A 60 12.65 -8.14 2.72
CA LEU A 60 13.72 -8.46 1.77
C LEU A 60 14.56 -9.62 2.26
N ILE A 61 14.82 -10.59 1.38
CA ILE A 61 15.65 -11.77 1.64
C ILE A 61 16.71 -11.92 0.53
N PRO A 62 18.00 -12.06 0.84
CA PRO A 62 19.05 -12.22 -0.16
C PRO A 62 19.21 -13.69 -0.60
N GLY A 63 19.17 -13.93 -1.91
CA GLY A 63 19.40 -15.20 -2.56
C GLY A 63 18.51 -16.32 -2.01
N THR A 64 19.11 -17.46 -1.67
CA THR A 64 18.43 -18.60 -1.05
C THR A 64 18.44 -18.55 0.48
N SER A 65 18.83 -17.42 1.08
CA SER A 65 18.83 -17.27 2.53
C SER A 65 17.40 -17.38 3.05
N LYS A 66 17.23 -17.79 4.31
CA LYS A 66 15.92 -17.73 5.01
C LYS A 66 15.79 -16.51 5.93
N LYS A 67 16.82 -15.66 5.96
CA LYS A 67 16.90 -14.53 6.89
C LYS A 67 16.39 -13.27 6.20
N ILE A 68 15.38 -12.66 6.80
CA ILE A 68 14.90 -11.33 6.44
C ILE A 68 15.97 -10.31 6.86
N ILE A 69 16.42 -9.48 5.91
CA ILE A 69 17.44 -8.45 6.13
C ILE A 69 16.86 -7.04 6.18
N GLN A 70 15.67 -6.83 5.62
CA GLN A 70 14.89 -5.59 5.74
C GLN A 70 13.43 -5.97 5.98
N ASN A 71 12.76 -5.26 6.89
CA ASN A 71 11.40 -5.54 7.31
C ASN A 71 10.71 -4.25 7.76
N GLU A 72 10.19 -3.50 6.80
CA GLU A 72 9.67 -2.15 7.05
C GLU A 72 8.15 -2.09 6.87
N ILE A 73 7.50 -1.24 7.66
CA ILE A 73 6.06 -0.97 7.54
C ILE A 73 5.87 0.41 6.92
N ILE A 74 5.14 0.47 5.81
CA ILE A 74 4.84 1.72 5.10
C ILE A 74 3.34 1.82 4.80
N LEU A 75 2.90 3.05 4.50
CA LEU A 75 1.48 3.32 4.20
C LEU A 75 1.15 3.14 2.72
N ARG A 76 2.10 3.42 1.82
CA ARG A 76 1.89 3.44 0.37
C ARG A 76 3.18 3.10 -0.37
N PRO A 77 3.10 2.51 -1.58
CA PRO A 77 4.22 2.44 -2.49
C PRO A 77 4.62 3.83 -3.04
N PRO A 78 5.82 3.97 -3.64
CA PRO A 78 6.87 2.96 -3.76
C PRO A 78 7.71 2.81 -2.48
N PHE A 79 8.55 1.77 -2.44
CA PHE A 79 9.51 1.54 -1.37
C PHE A 79 10.95 1.45 -1.90
N ASP A 80 11.84 2.25 -1.32
CA ASP A 80 13.25 2.31 -1.70
C ASP A 80 14.09 1.33 -0.87
N LEU A 81 14.61 0.29 -1.53
CA LEU A 81 15.61 -0.61 -0.98
C LEU A 81 17.01 -0.06 -1.27
N GLN A 82 17.79 0.15 -0.22
CA GLN A 82 19.16 0.70 -0.31
C GLN A 82 20.19 -0.27 0.27
N ASN A 83 21.48 0.00 0.01
CA ASN A 83 22.63 -0.75 0.52
C ASN A 83 22.61 -2.24 0.15
N LEU A 84 22.12 -2.54 -1.06
CA LEU A 84 22.13 -3.90 -1.61
C LEU A 84 23.54 -4.25 -2.10
N LYS A 85 23.85 -5.54 -2.11
CA LYS A 85 25.08 -6.05 -2.71
C LYS A 85 24.90 -6.12 -4.23
N PRO A 86 25.88 -5.69 -5.03
CA PRO A 86 25.90 -5.93 -6.47
C PRO A 86 25.87 -7.41 -6.82
N ASP A 87 25.44 -7.73 -8.04
CA ASP A 87 25.41 -9.09 -8.59
C ASP A 87 24.79 -10.12 -7.62
N THR A 88 23.71 -9.71 -6.93
CA THR A 88 23.08 -10.52 -5.89
C THR A 88 21.57 -10.59 -6.15
N GLN A 89 21.03 -11.80 -6.13
CA GLN A 89 19.59 -12.03 -6.20
C GLN A 89 18.92 -11.70 -4.86
N TYR A 90 17.72 -11.16 -4.92
CA TYR A 90 16.87 -10.86 -3.77
C TYR A 90 15.43 -11.31 -4.03
N ASN A 91 14.76 -11.73 -2.98
CA ASN A 91 13.31 -11.93 -2.96
C ASN A 91 12.70 -10.81 -2.10
N VAL A 92 11.85 -9.99 -2.72
CA VAL A 92 11.03 -9.00 -2.02
C VAL A 92 9.62 -9.53 -1.86
N THR A 93 9.06 -9.38 -0.67
CA THR A 93 7.69 -9.75 -0.34
C THR A 93 6.97 -8.54 0.26
N VAL A 94 5.80 -8.21 -0.28
CA VAL A 94 4.92 -7.16 0.23
C VAL A 94 3.68 -7.83 0.81
N ILE A 95 3.40 -7.53 2.08
CA ILE A 95 2.27 -8.06 2.83
C ILE A 95 1.36 -6.90 3.19
N ALA A 96 0.15 -6.89 2.64
CA ALA A 96 -0.86 -5.92 3.04
C ALA A 96 -1.56 -6.41 4.32
N ARG A 97 -1.66 -5.54 5.33
CA ARG A 97 -2.37 -5.83 6.57
C ARG A 97 -3.41 -4.77 6.92
N LYS A 98 -4.60 -5.21 7.31
CA LYS A 98 -5.65 -4.35 7.89
C LYS A 98 -5.44 -4.25 9.39
N ASN A 99 -5.45 -3.03 9.91
CA ASN A 99 -5.21 -2.71 11.31
C ASN A 99 -3.95 -3.37 11.90
N GLY A 100 -2.95 -3.65 11.05
CA GLY A 100 -1.69 -4.28 11.43
C GLY A 100 -1.75 -5.79 11.74
N THR A 101 -2.91 -6.42 11.74
CA THR A 101 -3.08 -7.82 12.20
C THR A 101 -3.61 -8.75 11.11
N GLU A 102 -4.61 -8.32 10.35
CA GLU A 102 -5.27 -9.14 9.35
C GLU A 102 -4.50 -9.07 8.03
N GLU A 103 -3.98 -10.20 7.56
CA GLU A 103 -3.32 -10.29 6.26
C GLU A 103 -4.35 -10.29 5.13
N LEU A 104 -4.27 -9.29 4.25
CA LEU A 104 -5.19 -9.11 3.12
C LEU A 104 -4.65 -9.80 1.87
N PHE A 105 -3.37 -9.59 1.57
CA PHE A 105 -2.68 -10.27 0.49
C PHE A 105 -1.17 -10.30 0.71
N VAL A 106 -0.53 -11.23 0.00
CA VAL A 106 0.91 -11.36 -0.09
C VAL A 106 1.29 -11.43 -1.57
N ILE A 107 2.21 -10.56 -1.99
CA ILE A 107 2.81 -10.58 -3.33
C ILE A 107 4.33 -10.59 -3.19
N SER A 108 5.01 -11.30 -4.07
CA SER A 108 6.47 -11.39 -4.05
C SER A 108 7.07 -11.28 -5.44
N ASN A 109 8.32 -10.85 -5.50
CA ASN A 109 9.11 -10.82 -6.72
C ASN A 109 10.55 -11.19 -6.43
N VAL A 110 11.21 -11.78 -7.42
CA VAL A 110 12.64 -12.06 -7.38
C VAL A 110 13.34 -11.18 -8.41
N PHE A 111 14.32 -10.41 -7.96
CA PHE A 111 15.14 -9.55 -8.81
C PHE A 111 16.62 -9.74 -8.49
N SER A 112 17.49 -9.32 -9.41
CA SER A 112 18.94 -9.32 -9.18
C SER A 112 19.49 -7.92 -9.37
N THR A 113 20.34 -7.47 -8.44
CA THR A 113 21.09 -6.22 -8.60
C THR A 113 22.06 -6.31 -9.77
N LEU A 114 22.34 -5.16 -10.37
CA LEU A 114 23.29 -5.09 -11.49
C LEU A 114 24.72 -5.40 -11.00
N PRO A 115 25.61 -5.89 -11.88
CA PRO A 115 27.04 -5.94 -11.62
C PRO A 115 27.61 -4.54 -11.30
N ASN A 116 28.77 -4.52 -10.64
CA ASN A 116 29.52 -3.29 -10.35
C ASN A 116 30.11 -2.64 -11.59
#